data_AF-A0AAW9PZ58-F1
#
_entry.id   AF-A0AAW9PZ58-F1
#
_cell.length_a   1.000
_cell.length_b   1.000
_cell.length_c   1.000
_cell.angle_alpha   90.00
_cell.angle_beta   90.00
_cell.angle_gamma   90.00
#
_symmetry.space_group_name_H-M   'P 1'
#
loop_
_entity.id
_entity.type
_entity.pdbx_description
1 polymer ?
#
loop_
_entity_poly.entity_id
_entity_poly.type
_entity_poly.pdbx_seq_one_letter_code
_entity_poly.pdbx_strand_id
1 'polypeptide(L)'
;MQGPLYKSARLTAKKVYQEKDLITRLQLLEEQQQHEYLDSRVEEIAKIKAELTEIEAIQSLRDSVLEIRYGSPISNLVQSGIGLILGWFLVRISVDAQSFLSYIPIAATFLIIITLGIILYIIRLNFRILYGMAELVVGCLTALRYLLPELNVDLPDQIFYLQFLGGLYIIVRGLDNVTKGLEAKDETTFWRILINRVKEFFHSISSDEINISD
;
A
#
# COMPACT_ATOMS: atom_id res chain seq x y z
N MET A 1 -9.31 -74.37 -65.39
CA MET A 1 -10.33 -73.41 -64.92
C MET A 1 -10.20 -73.30 -63.40
N GLN A 2 -9.86 -72.13 -62.87
CA GLN A 2 -9.87 -71.92 -61.41
C GLN A 2 -11.34 -71.84 -60.94
N GLY A 3 -11.74 -72.72 -60.02
CA GLY A 3 -13.10 -72.80 -59.53
C GLY A 3 -13.57 -71.52 -58.82
N PRO A 4 -14.88 -71.27 -58.73
CA PRO A 4 -15.47 -70.04 -58.17
C PRO A 4 -14.99 -69.70 -56.74
N LEU A 5 -14.63 -70.72 -55.94
CA LEU A 5 -14.02 -70.60 -54.62
C LEU A 5 -12.66 -69.86 -54.62
N TYR A 6 -11.84 -70.06 -55.65
CA TYR A 6 -10.53 -69.39 -55.74
C TYR A 6 -10.70 -67.89 -56.03
N LYS A 7 -11.68 -67.54 -56.87
CA LYS A 7 -11.96 -66.14 -57.22
C LYS A 7 -12.50 -65.36 -56.02
N SER A 8 -13.37 -65.97 -55.20
CA SER A 8 -13.88 -65.34 -53.98
C SER A 8 -12.77 -65.16 -52.93
N ALA A 9 -11.94 -66.19 -52.70
CA ALA A 9 -10.81 -66.10 -51.78
C ALA A 9 -9.81 -64.97 -52.15
N ARG A 10 -9.51 -64.82 -53.45
CA ARG A 10 -8.62 -63.76 -53.94
C ARG A 10 -9.21 -62.35 -53.75
N LEU A 11 -10.52 -62.19 -53.94
CA LEU A 11 -11.19 -60.91 -53.71
C LEU A 11 -11.23 -60.55 -52.23
N THR A 12 -11.50 -61.51 -51.36
CA THR A 12 -11.47 -61.32 -49.91
C THR A 12 -10.07 -60.96 -49.43
N ALA A 13 -9.03 -61.67 -49.87
CA ALA A 13 -7.64 -61.34 -49.53
C ALA A 13 -7.23 -59.95 -50.00
N LYS A 14 -7.66 -59.52 -51.20
CA LYS A 14 -7.42 -58.17 -51.71
C LYS A 14 -8.10 -57.10 -50.85
N LYS A 15 -9.35 -57.33 -50.44
CA LYS A 15 -10.07 -56.41 -49.54
C LYS A 15 -9.38 -56.29 -48.18
N VAL A 16 -8.99 -57.41 -47.56
CA VAL A 16 -8.27 -57.42 -46.28
C VAL A 16 -6.93 -56.68 -46.36
N TYR A 17 -6.20 -56.85 -47.47
CA TYR A 17 -4.96 -56.11 -47.69
C TYR A 17 -5.20 -54.59 -47.84
N GLN A 18 -6.23 -54.19 -48.58
CA GLN A 18 -6.62 -52.79 -48.73
C GLN A 18 -7.07 -52.16 -47.40
N GLU A 19 -7.80 -52.91 -46.58
CA GLU A 19 -8.25 -52.46 -45.26
C GLU A 19 -7.07 -52.28 -44.29
N LYS A 20 -6.09 -53.20 -44.29
CA LYS A 20 -4.86 -53.05 -43.50
C LYS A 20 -4.01 -51.84 -43.94
N ASP A 21 -3.90 -51.58 -45.24
CA ASP A 21 -3.20 -50.39 -45.76
C ASP A 21 -3.90 -49.09 -45.31
N LEU A 22 -5.24 -49.07 -45.34
CA LEU A 22 -6.03 -47.93 -44.86
C LEU A 22 -5.86 -47.68 -43.36
N ILE A 23 -5.91 -48.73 -42.53
CA ILE A 23 -5.70 -48.62 -41.07
C ILE A 23 -4.30 -48.08 -40.78
N THR A 24 -3.28 -48.59 -41.47
CA THR A 24 -1.89 -48.13 -41.28
C THR A 24 -1.73 -46.65 -41.65
N ARG A 25 -2.37 -46.18 -42.73
CA ARG A 25 -2.33 -44.76 -43.11
C ARG A 25 -3.08 -43.86 -42.15
N LEU A 26 -4.22 -44.31 -41.60
CA LEU A 26 -4.95 -43.56 -40.58
C LEU A 26 -4.11 -43.40 -39.31
N GLN A 27 -3.45 -44.46 -38.85
CA GLN A 27 -2.54 -44.39 -37.70
C GLN A 27 -1.39 -43.42 -37.93
N LEU A 28 -0.76 -43.46 -39.12
CA LEU A 28 0.32 -42.53 -39.47
C LEU A 28 -0.17 -41.06 -39.50
N LEU A 29 -1.37 -40.80 -40.01
CA LEU A 29 -1.94 -39.46 -40.04
C LEU A 29 -2.31 -38.95 -38.65
N GLU A 30 -2.82 -39.82 -37.78
CA GLU A 30 -3.09 -39.50 -36.37
C GLU A 30 -1.79 -39.16 -35.63
N GLU A 31 -0.72 -39.94 -35.83
CA GLU A 31 0.61 -39.65 -35.25
C GLU A 31 1.18 -38.32 -35.77
N GLN A 32 1.07 -38.05 -37.07
CA GLN A 32 1.52 -36.78 -37.67
C GLN A 32 0.75 -35.58 -37.12
N GLN A 33 -0.59 -35.68 -37.03
CA GLN A 33 -1.41 -34.61 -36.43
C GLN A 33 -1.07 -34.38 -34.97
N GLN A 34 -0.79 -35.44 -34.21
CA GLN A 34 -0.40 -35.32 -32.82
C GLN A 34 0.97 -34.65 -32.65
N HIS A 35 1.93 -34.96 -33.52
CA HIS A 35 3.24 -34.29 -33.53
C HIS A 35 3.11 -32.80 -33.87
N GLU A 36 2.38 -32.46 -34.92
CA GLU A 36 2.16 -31.06 -35.33
C GLU A 36 1.45 -30.25 -34.24
N TYR A 37 0.48 -30.88 -33.54
CA TYR A 37 -0.19 -30.28 -32.40
C TYR A 37 0.76 -30.03 -31.22
N LEU A 38 1.65 -30.98 -30.91
CA LEU A 38 2.63 -30.85 -29.83
C LEU A 38 3.65 -29.75 -30.12
N ASP A 39 4.16 -29.68 -31.35
CA ASP A 39 5.12 -28.65 -31.76
C ASP A 39 4.51 -27.24 -31.63
N SER A 40 3.26 -27.06 -32.07
CA SER A 40 2.52 -25.80 -31.89
C SER A 40 2.37 -25.41 -30.41
N ARG A 41 2.10 -26.38 -29.52
CA ARG A 41 1.99 -26.11 -28.08
C ARG A 41 3.31 -25.77 -27.42
N VAL A 42 4.41 -26.38 -27.86
CA VAL A 42 5.76 -26.05 -27.37
C VAL A 42 6.13 -24.61 -27.74
N GLU A 43 5.81 -24.17 -28.96
CA GLU A 43 6.04 -22.79 -29.40
C GLU A 43 5.21 -21.78 -28.58
N GLU A 44 3.93 -22.08 -28.33
CA GLU A 44 3.05 -21.24 -27.49
C GLU A 44 3.58 -21.11 -26.05
N ILE A 45 4.03 -22.22 -25.45
CA ILE A 45 4.63 -22.23 -24.10
C ILE A 45 5.94 -21.42 -24.07
N ALA A 46 6.77 -21.52 -25.10
CA ALA A 46 8.01 -20.75 -25.19
C ALA A 46 7.73 -19.25 -25.25
N LYS A 47 6.71 -18.84 -26.02
CA LYS A 47 6.26 -17.44 -26.10
C LYS A 47 5.75 -16.93 -24.75
N ILE A 48 4.89 -17.70 -24.06
CA ILE A 48 4.37 -17.32 -22.73
C ILE A 48 5.50 -17.17 -21.71
N LYS A 49 6.51 -18.06 -21.73
CA LYS A 49 7.68 -17.95 -20.85
C LYS A 49 8.50 -16.68 -21.12
N ALA A 50 8.65 -16.29 -22.38
CA ALA A 50 9.33 -15.05 -22.74
C ALA A 50 8.57 -13.82 -22.21
N GLU A 51 7.24 -13.78 -22.40
CA GLU A 51 6.38 -12.72 -21.87
C GLU A 51 6.44 -12.64 -20.33
N LEU A 52 6.46 -13.78 -19.63
CA LEU A 52 6.59 -13.82 -18.17
C LEU A 52 7.93 -13.23 -17.70
N THR A 53 9.01 -13.55 -18.40
CA THR A 53 10.36 -13.06 -18.07
C THR A 53 10.46 -11.54 -18.26
N GLU A 54 9.80 -10.99 -19.28
CA GLU A 54 9.71 -9.54 -19.49
C GLU A 54 8.93 -8.85 -18.37
N ILE A 55 7.83 -9.44 -17.91
CA ILE A 55 7.04 -8.92 -16.79
C ILE A 55 7.86 -8.91 -15.50
N GLU A 56 8.61 -9.97 -15.20
CA GLU A 56 9.50 -10.05 -14.03
C GLU A 56 10.59 -8.99 -14.08
N ALA A 57 11.19 -8.77 -15.25
CA ALA A 57 12.18 -7.70 -15.45
C ALA A 57 11.57 -6.32 -15.19
N ILE A 58 10.37 -6.04 -15.70
CA ILE A 58 9.65 -4.78 -15.46
C ILE A 58 9.35 -4.59 -13.96
N GLN A 59 8.94 -5.64 -13.25
CA GLN A 59 8.68 -5.58 -11.81
C GLN A 59 9.96 -5.27 -11.03
N SER A 60 11.06 -5.95 -11.32
CA SER A 60 12.35 -5.70 -10.64
C SER A 60 12.85 -4.26 -10.85
N LEU A 61 12.62 -3.70 -12.04
CA LEU A 61 12.99 -2.32 -12.36
C LEU A 61 12.09 -1.32 -11.62
N ARG A 62 10.78 -1.60 -11.52
CA ARG A 62 9.83 -0.82 -10.72
C ARG A 62 10.29 -0.75 -9.27
N ASP A 63 10.65 -1.90 -8.69
CA ASP A 63 11.05 -1.99 -7.29
C ASP A 63 12.37 -1.26 -7.03
N SER A 64 13.34 -1.37 -7.94
CA SER A 64 14.60 -0.60 -7.90
C SER A 64 14.36 0.92 -7.97
N VAL A 65 13.45 1.38 -8.83
CA VAL A 65 13.08 2.80 -8.94
C VAL A 65 12.37 3.28 -7.67
N LEU A 66 11.49 2.46 -7.09
CA LEU A 66 10.83 2.77 -5.82
C LEU A 66 11.84 2.83 -4.67
N GLU A 67 12.84 1.96 -4.64
CA GLU A 67 13.92 2.01 -3.67
C GLU A 67 14.77 3.28 -3.84
N ILE A 68 15.09 3.72 -5.06
CA ILE A 68 15.79 5.00 -5.24
C ILE A 68 14.92 6.19 -4.78
N ARG A 69 13.62 6.14 -5.03
CA ARG A 69 12.69 7.24 -4.72
C ARG A 69 12.30 7.33 -3.24
N TYR A 70 12.21 6.19 -2.55
CA TYR A 70 11.68 6.08 -1.18
C TYR A 70 12.63 5.37 -0.20
N GLY A 71 13.78 4.88 -0.66
CA GLY A 71 14.55 3.83 0.00
C GLY A 71 15.38 4.23 1.21
N SER A 72 15.92 5.44 1.29
CA SER A 72 16.86 5.70 2.39
C SER A 72 16.11 5.90 3.73
N PRO A 73 16.36 5.06 4.76
CA PRO A 73 15.80 5.26 6.10
C PRO A 73 16.21 6.63 6.68
N ILE A 74 17.34 7.17 6.19
CA ILE A 74 17.84 8.51 6.51
C ILE A 74 16.84 9.57 6.06
N SER A 75 16.22 9.44 4.89
CA SER A 75 15.26 10.43 4.39
C SER A 75 14.01 10.51 5.26
N ASN A 76 13.51 9.37 5.76
CA ASN A 76 12.37 9.33 6.69
C ASN A 76 12.72 9.93 8.06
N LEU A 77 13.93 9.69 8.56
CA LEU A 77 14.41 10.25 9.82
C LEU A 77 14.58 11.77 9.74
N VAL A 78 15.15 12.27 8.63
CA VAL A 78 15.28 13.70 8.34
C VAL A 78 13.90 14.34 8.22
N GLN A 79 12.97 13.73 7.46
CA GLN A 79 11.60 14.22 7.35
C GLN A 79 10.89 14.28 8.70
N SER A 80 11.06 13.25 9.54
CA SER A 80 10.46 13.25 10.88
C SER A 80 11.02 14.39 11.75
N GLY A 81 12.34 14.62 11.72
CA GLY A 81 12.98 15.72 12.44
C GLY A 81 12.46 17.10 11.99
N ILE A 82 12.37 17.33 10.68
CA ILE A 82 11.81 18.58 10.12
C ILE A 82 10.35 18.76 10.56
N GLY A 83 9.58 17.67 10.65
CA GLY A 83 8.16 17.71 11.04
C GLY A 83 7.97 18.13 12.48
N LEU A 84 8.81 17.63 13.38
CA LEU A 84 8.82 18.04 14.78
C LEU A 84 9.16 19.53 14.94
N ILE A 85 10.19 20.00 14.23
CA ILE A 85 10.61 21.40 14.24
C ILE A 85 9.49 22.31 13.72
N LEU A 86 8.89 21.93 12.59
CA LEU A 86 7.80 22.69 11.98
C LEU A 86 6.56 22.71 12.87
N GLY A 87 6.18 21.58 13.46
CA GLY A 87 5.06 21.48 14.39
C GLY A 87 5.25 22.38 15.62
N TRP A 88 6.44 22.36 16.23
CA TRP A 88 6.79 23.24 17.34
C TRP A 88 6.74 24.72 16.94
N PHE A 89 7.27 25.07 15.76
CA PHE A 89 7.26 26.43 15.23
C PHE A 89 5.84 26.95 14.98
N LEU A 90 4.96 26.14 14.42
CA LEU A 90 3.55 26.49 14.20
C LEU A 90 2.82 26.78 15.51
N VAL A 91 3.08 25.99 16.55
CA VAL A 91 2.51 26.26 17.88
C VAL A 91 3.05 27.57 18.45
N ARG A 92 4.35 27.87 18.29
CA ARG A 92 4.90 29.17 18.70
C ARG A 92 4.24 30.34 18.00
N ILE A 93 4.07 30.27 16.68
CA ILE A 93 3.34 31.29 15.92
C ILE A 93 1.91 31.45 16.47
N SER A 94 1.22 30.34 16.80
CA SER A 94 -0.17 30.41 17.27
C SER A 94 -0.34 31.18 18.58
N VAL A 95 0.68 31.18 19.45
CA VAL A 95 0.65 31.93 20.72
C VAL A 95 0.74 33.44 20.45
N ASP A 96 1.61 33.86 19.54
CA ASP A 96 1.82 35.28 19.19
C ASP A 96 0.84 35.79 18.11
N ALA A 97 0.07 34.89 17.49
CA ALA A 97 -0.81 35.20 16.36
C ALA A 97 -1.93 36.20 16.70
N GLN A 98 -2.37 36.27 17.95
CA GLN A 98 -3.43 37.21 18.34
C GLN A 98 -3.04 38.67 18.09
N SER A 99 -1.78 39.03 18.36
CA SER A 99 -1.28 40.39 18.11
C SER A 99 -1.13 40.69 16.61
N PHE A 100 -0.87 39.68 15.79
CA PHE A 100 -0.70 39.86 14.35
C PHE A 100 -2.03 39.92 13.60
N LEU A 101 -3.00 39.08 14.00
CA LEU A 101 -4.31 38.97 13.36
C LEU A 101 -5.17 40.22 13.52
N SER A 102 -4.95 41.04 14.55
CA SER A 102 -5.69 42.29 14.73
C SER A 102 -5.40 43.34 13.66
N TYR A 103 -4.27 43.23 12.95
CA TYR A 103 -3.89 44.17 11.88
C TYR A 103 -4.39 43.75 10.49
N ILE A 104 -4.92 42.53 10.36
CA ILE A 104 -5.30 41.95 9.07
C ILE A 104 -6.83 41.98 8.94
N PRO A 105 -7.37 42.54 7.83
CA PRO A 105 -8.81 42.47 7.56
C PRO A 105 -9.31 41.02 7.51
N ILE A 106 -10.50 40.76 8.05
CA ILE A 106 -11.10 39.42 8.12
C ILE A 106 -11.11 38.72 6.74
N ALA A 107 -11.43 39.46 5.67
CA ALA A 107 -11.43 38.93 4.31
C ALA A 107 -10.03 38.45 3.85
N ALA A 108 -8.97 39.15 4.25
CA ALA A 108 -7.60 38.74 3.95
C ALA A 108 -7.22 37.49 4.76
N THR A 109 -7.61 37.40 6.03
CA THR A 109 -7.42 36.21 6.86
C THR A 109 -8.07 34.97 6.23
N PHE A 110 -9.29 35.10 5.70
CA PHE A 110 -9.98 34.01 5.02
C PHE A 110 -9.22 33.52 3.77
N LEU A 111 -8.74 34.43 2.93
CA LEU A 111 -7.93 34.08 1.76
C LEU A 111 -6.61 33.40 2.14
N ILE A 112 -5.96 33.87 3.20
CA ILE A 112 -4.73 33.26 3.73
C ILE A 112 -4.99 31.83 4.18
N ILE A 113 -6.10 31.57 4.90
CA ILE A 113 -6.46 30.23 5.37
C ILE A 113 -6.69 29.27 4.19
N ILE A 114 -7.44 29.69 3.16
CA ILE A 114 -7.66 28.86 1.96
C ILE A 114 -6.33 28.55 1.27
N THR A 115 -5.49 29.57 1.09
CA THR A 115 -4.20 29.43 0.42
C THR A 115 -3.27 28.49 1.19
N LEU A 116 -3.17 28.65 2.51
CA LEU A 116 -2.43 27.74 3.38
C LEU A 116 -3.00 26.32 3.33
N GLY A 117 -4.32 26.15 3.29
CA GLY A 117 -4.96 24.84 3.15
C GLY A 117 -4.53 24.11 1.88
N ILE A 118 -4.48 24.81 0.74
CA ILE A 118 -4.01 24.25 -0.53
C ILE A 118 -2.54 23.88 -0.46
N ILE A 119 -1.69 24.76 0.08
CA ILE A 119 -0.24 24.51 0.24
C ILE A 119 -0.01 23.29 1.13
N LEU A 120 -0.68 23.21 2.28
CA LEU A 120 -0.59 22.08 3.20
C LEU A 120 -1.07 20.77 2.55
N TYR A 121 -2.10 20.83 1.71
CA TYR A 121 -2.55 19.67 0.95
C TYR A 121 -1.50 19.17 -0.05
N ILE A 122 -0.84 20.08 -0.78
CA ILE A 122 0.27 19.73 -1.69
C ILE A 122 1.44 19.12 -0.92
N ILE A 123 1.80 19.68 0.25
CA ILE A 123 2.84 19.13 1.11
C ILE A 123 2.46 17.72 1.58
N ARG A 124 1.21 17.52 2.00
CA ARG A 124 0.69 16.20 2.42
C ARG A 124 0.85 15.14 1.34
N LEU A 125 0.59 15.48 0.08
CA LEU A 125 0.69 14.53 -1.04
C LEU A 125 2.13 14.04 -1.26
N ASN A 126 3.12 14.91 -1.05
CA ASN A 126 4.52 14.63 -1.35
C ASN A 126 5.31 14.12 -0.13
N PHE A 127 4.97 14.57 1.08
CA PHE A 127 5.72 14.32 2.32
C PHE A 127 4.79 13.85 3.44
N ARG A 128 4.17 12.68 3.26
CA ARG A 128 3.15 12.14 4.18
C ARG A 128 3.66 11.95 5.62
N ILE A 129 4.89 11.44 5.79
CA ILE A 129 5.49 11.22 7.12
C ILE A 129 5.75 12.56 7.81
N LEU A 130 6.38 13.51 7.12
CA LEU A 130 6.65 14.86 7.62
C LEU A 130 5.35 15.54 8.10
N TYR A 131 4.32 15.50 7.25
CA TYR A 131 3.03 16.12 7.52
C TYR A 131 2.31 15.43 8.69
N GLY A 132 2.30 14.10 8.73
CA GLY A 132 1.69 13.32 9.80
C GLY A 132 2.36 13.55 11.17
N MET A 133 3.68 13.66 11.21
CA MET A 133 4.42 14.01 12.44
C MET A 133 4.11 15.43 12.90
N ALA A 134 4.01 16.39 11.99
CA ALA A 134 3.62 17.76 12.33
C ALA A 134 2.19 17.81 12.90
N GLU A 135 1.24 17.09 12.29
CA GLU A 135 -0.13 16.94 12.82
C GLU A 135 -0.11 16.32 14.22
N LEU A 136 0.66 15.25 14.44
CA LEU A 136 0.76 14.60 15.74
C LEU A 136 1.24 15.57 16.84
N VAL A 137 2.29 16.35 16.57
CA VAL A 137 2.80 17.37 17.50
C VAL A 137 1.76 18.45 17.76
N VAL A 138 1.14 19.01 16.72
CA VAL A 138 0.14 20.06 16.85
C VAL A 138 -1.08 19.54 17.63
N GLY A 139 -1.56 18.34 17.34
CA GLY A 139 -2.66 17.70 18.04
C GLY A 139 -2.33 17.44 19.51
N CYS A 140 -1.13 16.90 19.81
CA CYS A 140 -0.67 16.70 21.19
C CYS A 140 -0.57 18.01 21.95
N LEU A 141 0.00 19.06 21.38
CA LEU A 141 0.12 20.36 22.05
C LEU A 141 -1.26 21.02 22.24
N THR A 142 -2.18 20.84 21.29
CA THR A 142 -3.55 21.32 21.40
C THR A 142 -4.31 20.60 22.52
N ALA A 143 -4.15 19.28 22.64
CA ALA A 143 -4.75 18.47 23.69
C ALA A 143 -4.07 18.65 25.06
N LEU A 144 -2.75 18.85 25.11
CA LEU A 144 -2.02 19.08 26.36
C LEU A 144 -2.34 20.44 26.97
N ARG A 145 -2.65 21.45 26.15
CA ARG A 145 -3.10 22.76 26.64
C ARG A 145 -4.36 22.64 27.50
N TYR A 146 -5.21 21.63 27.28
CA TYR A 146 -6.36 21.32 28.13
C TYR A 146 -5.95 20.78 29.52
N LEU A 147 -4.88 19.98 29.61
CA LEU A 147 -4.43 19.33 30.85
C LEU A 147 -3.62 20.25 31.77
N LEU A 148 -3.14 21.40 31.27
CA LEU A 148 -2.32 22.34 32.02
C LEU A 148 -3.16 23.56 32.46
N PRO A 149 -3.71 23.56 33.69
CA PRO A 149 -4.61 24.62 34.16
C PRO A 149 -3.96 26.01 34.22
N GLU A 150 -2.64 26.10 34.32
CA GLU A 150 -1.89 27.37 34.27
C GLU A 150 -1.97 28.09 32.90
N LEU A 151 -2.39 27.39 31.85
CA LEU A 151 -2.55 27.93 30.48
C LEU A 151 -4.01 28.23 30.12
N ASN A 152 -4.96 27.93 31.03
CA ASN A 152 -6.39 28.14 30.81
C ASN A 152 -6.77 29.59 31.12
N VAL A 153 -6.77 30.41 30.07
CA VAL A 153 -7.56 31.64 30.02
C VAL A 153 -9.03 31.24 30.11
N ASP A 154 -9.84 31.89 30.96
CA ASP A 154 -11.28 31.63 31.24
C ASP A 154 -12.13 31.35 29.98
N LEU A 155 -12.04 30.15 29.43
CA LEU A 155 -12.77 29.70 28.26
C LEU A 155 -14.06 29.01 28.73
N PRO A 156 -15.21 29.26 28.08
CA PRO A 156 -16.43 28.52 28.37
C PRO A 156 -16.22 27.02 28.22
N ASP A 157 -16.75 26.22 29.16
CA ASP A 157 -16.62 24.75 29.22
C ASP A 157 -16.90 24.04 27.89
N GLN A 158 -17.79 24.58 27.05
CA GLN A 158 -18.13 23.98 25.76
C GLN A 158 -17.04 24.15 24.68
N ILE A 159 -16.37 25.30 24.65
CA ILE A 159 -15.23 25.55 23.74
C ILE A 159 -14.04 24.67 24.17
N PHE A 160 -13.96 24.38 25.47
CA PHE A 160 -12.93 23.57 26.10
C PHE A 160 -12.93 22.11 25.61
N TYR A 161 -14.09 21.43 25.62
CA TYR A 161 -14.19 20.05 25.10
C TYR A 161 -13.93 19.97 23.59
N LEU A 162 -14.33 20.99 22.83
CA LEU A 162 -14.16 21.01 21.38
C LEU A 162 -12.68 21.13 20.98
N GLN A 163 -11.87 21.89 21.73
CA GLN A 163 -10.43 21.98 21.50
C GLN A 163 -9.72 20.65 21.79
N PHE A 164 -10.08 19.99 22.90
CA PHE A 164 -9.52 18.68 23.23
C PHE A 164 -9.86 17.64 22.16
N LEU A 165 -11.13 17.55 21.76
CA LEU A 165 -11.57 16.64 20.70
C LEU A 165 -10.93 16.98 19.34
N GLY A 166 -10.76 18.27 19.05
CA GLY A 166 -10.04 18.73 17.86
C GLY A 166 -8.59 18.28 17.86
N GLY A 167 -7.89 18.45 18.99
CA GLY A 167 -6.52 17.95 19.16
C GLY A 167 -6.42 16.44 18.98
N LEU A 168 -7.32 15.68 19.60
CA LEU A 168 -7.38 14.21 19.46
C LEU A 168 -7.63 13.78 18.01
N TYR A 169 -8.55 14.43 17.30
CA TYR A 169 -8.81 14.17 15.89
C TYR A 169 -7.56 14.41 15.02
N ILE A 170 -6.84 15.50 15.28
CA ILE A 170 -5.59 15.82 14.58
C ILE A 170 -4.54 14.73 14.85
N ILE A 171 -4.41 14.23 16.09
CA ILE A 171 -3.48 13.13 16.42
C ILE A 171 -3.81 11.87 15.59
N VAL A 172 -5.08 11.46 15.56
CA VAL A 172 -5.52 10.27 14.81
C VAL A 172 -5.21 10.42 13.32
N ARG A 173 -5.48 11.59 12.76
CA ARG A 173 -5.18 11.89 11.35
C ARG A 173 -3.67 11.94 11.08
N GLY A 174 -2.88 12.48 12.00
CA GLY A 174 -1.43 12.49 11.93
C GLY A 174 -0.86 11.08 11.89
N LEU A 175 -1.34 10.20 12.78
CA LEU A 175 -0.99 8.79 12.80
C LEU A 175 -1.36 8.07 11.49
N ASP A 176 -2.55 8.32 10.93
CA ASP A 176 -2.95 7.77 9.61
C ASP A 176 -1.99 8.19 8.49
N ASN A 177 -1.58 9.47 8.47
CA ASN A 177 -0.62 9.96 7.46
C ASN A 177 0.80 9.39 7.66
N VAL A 178 1.25 9.20 8.90
CA VAL A 178 2.52 8.52 9.20
C VAL A 178 2.47 7.08 8.71
N THR A 179 1.41 6.34 9.07
CA THR A 179 1.25 4.95 8.68
C THR A 179 1.19 4.80 7.16
N LYS A 180 0.38 5.58 6.46
CA LYS A 180 0.33 5.59 4.99
C LYS A 180 1.63 6.03 4.32
N GLY A 181 2.46 6.79 5.03
CA GLY A 181 3.81 7.15 4.60
C GLY A 181 4.80 5.99 4.73
N LEU A 182 4.60 5.11 5.71
CA LEU A 182 5.41 3.92 5.98
C LEU A 182 4.94 2.68 5.18
N GLU A 183 3.63 2.54 4.96
CA GLU A 183 2.98 1.44 4.20
C GLU A 183 3.41 1.38 2.74
N ALA A 184 3.98 2.46 2.19
CA ALA A 184 4.61 2.44 0.87
C ALA A 184 5.79 1.43 0.77
N LYS A 185 6.19 0.77 1.88
CA LYS A 185 7.23 -0.26 1.91
C LYS A 185 6.81 -1.65 2.40
N ASP A 186 5.73 -1.80 3.17
CA ASP A 186 5.17 -3.11 3.59
C ASP A 186 3.97 -2.92 4.54
N GLU A 187 2.75 -3.21 4.09
CA GLU A 187 1.50 -3.05 4.86
C GLU A 187 1.46 -3.84 6.18
N THR A 188 2.21 -4.94 6.29
CA THR A 188 2.01 -5.92 7.37
C THR A 188 2.95 -5.76 8.57
N THR A 189 4.08 -5.07 8.41
CA THR A 189 5.12 -5.03 9.46
C THR A 189 4.88 -3.93 10.49
N PHE A 190 4.47 -2.73 10.05
CA PHE A 190 4.26 -1.60 10.96
C PHE A 190 3.09 -1.84 11.92
N TRP A 191 1.92 -2.23 11.41
CA TRP A 191 0.74 -2.51 12.24
C TRP A 191 1.00 -3.61 13.26
N ARG A 192 1.74 -4.66 12.88
CA ARG A 192 2.09 -5.74 13.79
C ARG A 192 2.99 -5.25 14.93
N ILE A 193 3.97 -4.39 14.64
CA ILE A 193 4.83 -3.78 15.67
C ILE A 193 4.02 -2.87 16.58
N LEU A 194 3.18 -1.99 16.02
CA LEU A 194 2.37 -1.05 16.78
C LEU A 194 1.39 -1.78 17.71
N ILE A 195 0.66 -2.77 17.18
CA ILE A 195 -0.28 -3.58 17.97
C ILE A 195 0.46 -4.32 19.09
N ASN A 196 1.64 -4.88 18.82
CA ASN A 196 2.42 -5.56 19.85
C ASN A 196 2.86 -4.60 20.96
N ARG A 197 3.35 -3.41 20.61
CA ARG A 197 3.77 -2.40 21.61
C ARG A 197 2.61 -1.85 22.42
N VAL A 198 1.46 -1.61 21.78
CA VAL A 198 0.25 -1.18 22.48
C VAL A 198 -0.21 -2.27 23.45
N LYS A 199 -0.20 -3.55 23.03
CA LYS A 199 -0.50 -4.67 23.93
C LYS A 199 0.46 -4.74 25.11
N GLU A 200 1.77 -4.64 24.88
CA GLU A 200 2.79 -4.62 25.94
C GLU A 200 2.54 -3.48 26.95
N PHE A 201 2.25 -2.27 26.46
CA PHE A 201 1.96 -1.11 27.29
C PHE A 201 0.70 -1.28 28.16
N PHE A 202 -0.40 -1.79 27.59
CA PHE A 202 -1.60 -2.05 28.38
C PHE A 202 -1.40 -3.20 29.38
N HIS A 203 -0.59 -4.20 29.02
CA HIS A 203 -0.25 -5.28 29.93
C HIS A 203 0.59 -4.79 31.11
N SER A 204 1.55 -3.86 30.89
CA SER A 204 2.32 -3.28 31.99
C SER A 204 1.44 -2.48 32.96
N ILE A 205 0.50 -1.66 32.45
CA ILE A 205 -0.44 -0.91 33.30
C ILE A 205 -1.31 -1.86 34.13
N SER A 206 -1.84 -2.93 33.52
CA SER A 206 -2.69 -3.90 34.23
C SER A 206 -1.92 -4.73 35.28
N SER A 207 -0.60 -4.89 35.11
CA SER A 207 0.23 -5.64 36.05
C SER A 207 0.51 -4.84 37.32
N ASP A 208 0.64 -3.53 37.18
CA ASP A 208 0.94 -2.62 38.29
C ASP A 208 -0.28 -2.39 39.20
N GLU A 209 -1.51 -2.45 38.68
CA GLU A 209 -2.74 -2.31 39.50
C GLU A 209 -3.02 -3.52 40.41
N ILE A 210 -2.50 -4.71 40.10
CA ILE A 210 -2.76 -5.93 40.90
C ILE A 210 -1.83 -6.02 42.13
N ASN A 211 -0.72 -5.27 42.16
CA ASN A 211 0.29 -5.34 43.23
C ASN A 211 0.14 -4.27 44.34
N ILE A 212 -0.95 -3.48 44.35
CA ILE A 212 -1.16 -2.40 45.34
C ILE A 212 -2.13 -2.83 46.47
N SER A 213 -2.52 -4.11 46.54
CA SER A 213 -3.50 -4.61 47.53
C SER A 213 -2.97 -5.60 48.59
N ASP A 214 -1.65 -5.77 48.72
CA ASP A 214 -1.00 -6.52 49.81
C ASP A 214 -0.21 -5.57 50.74
#